data_AF-A0A950Z846-F1
#
_entry.id   AF-A0A950Z846-F1
#
_cell.length_a   1.000
_cell.length_b   1.000
_cell.length_c   1.000
_cell.angle_alpha   90.00
_cell.angle_beta   90.00
_cell.angle_gamma   90.00
#
_symmetry.space_group_name_H-M   'P 1'
#
loop_
_entity.id
_entity.type
_entity.pdbx_description
1 polymer ?
#
loop_
_entity_poly.entity_id
_entity_poly.type
_entity_poly.pdbx_seq_one_letter_code
_entity_poly.pdbx_strand_id
1 'polypeptide(L)' 'MSPIEETLRRTLGDYLEAARRADDPSVDLRSHFTKIELLAKSLPPSAHPQLRHYLQSKSYRKAFDWLGGAPSDTQ' A
#
# COMPACT_ATOMS: atom_id res chain seq x y z
N MET A 1 3.70 -11.34 -9.72
CA MET A 1 2.89 -10.54 -8.79
C MET A 1 1.73 -11.41 -8.33
N SER A 2 1.64 -11.69 -7.03
CA SER A 2 0.58 -12.50 -6.42
C SER A 2 -0.75 -11.75 -6.40
N PRO A 3 -1.91 -12.44 -6.36
CA PRO A 3 -3.23 -11.77 -6.31
C PRO A 3 -3.39 -10.84 -5.10
N ILE A 4 -2.72 -11.16 -3.99
CA ILE A 4 -2.70 -10.31 -2.80
C ILE A 4 -1.87 -9.04 -2.98
N GLU A 5 -0.77 -9.11 -3.74
CA GLU A 5 0.07 -7.95 -4.07
C GLU A 5 -0.68 -7.00 -5.01
N GLU A 6 -1.45 -7.54 -5.97
CA GLU A 6 -2.31 -6.72 -6.84
C GLU A 6 -3.42 -6.03 -6.03
N THR A 7 -4.08 -6.78 -5.14
CA THR A 7 -5.12 -6.23 -4.26
C THR A 7 -4.56 -5.14 -3.34
N LEU A 8 -3.36 -5.37 -2.78
CA LEU A 8 -2.64 -4.40 -1.97
C LEU A 8 -2.30 -3.15 -2.78
N ARG A 9 -1.79 -3.30 -4.00
CA ARG A 9 -1.50 -2.17 -4.89
C ARG A 9 -2.74 -1.32 -5.17
N ARG A 10 -3.88 -1.95 -5.50
CA ARG A 10 -5.14 -1.22 -5.73
C ARG A 10 -5.56 -0.46 -4.48
N THR A 11 -5.57 -1.13 -3.33
CA THR A 11 -5.95 -0.52 -2.04
C THR A 11 -5.03 0.64 -1.65
N LEU A 12 -3.73 0.52 -1.90
CA LEU A 12 -2.78 1.62 -1.70
C LEU A 12 -3.07 2.80 -2.65
N GLY A 13 -3.43 2.53 -3.90
CA GLY A 13 -3.86 3.55 -4.85
C GLY A 13 -5.10 4.29 -4.39
N ASP A 14 -6.15 3.57 -4.00
CA ASP A 14 -7.37 4.15 -3.42
C ASP A 14 -7.07 5.00 -2.18
N TYR A 15 -6.21 4.51 -1.27
CA TYR A 15 -5.79 5.28 -0.11
C TYR A 15 -5.08 6.59 -0.49
N LEU A 16 -4.18 6.55 -1.48
CA LEU A 16 -3.45 7.74 -1.92
C LEU A 16 -4.37 8.77 -2.58
N GLU A 17 -5.35 8.31 -3.37
CA GLU A 17 -6.37 9.17 -3.98
C GLU A 17 -7.31 9.76 -2.92
N ALA A 18 -7.74 8.94 -1.95
CA ALA A 18 -8.49 9.38 -0.78
C ALA A 18 -7.70 10.42 0.03
N ALA A 19 -6.40 10.20 0.25
CA ALA A 19 -5.55 11.12 1.00
C ALA A 19 -5.39 12.49 0.28
N ARG A 20 -5.47 12.53 -1.04
CA ARG A 20 -5.52 13.80 -1.81
C ARG A 20 -6.81 14.57 -1.59
N ARG A 21 -7.88 13.89 -1.21
CA ARG A 21 -9.20 14.47 -0.89
C ARG A 21 -9.47 14.43 0.61
N ALA A 22 -8.43 14.46 1.45
CA ALA A 22 -8.58 14.34 2.91
C ALA A 22 -9.43 15.46 3.56
N ASP A 23 -9.64 16.58 2.85
CA ASP A 23 -10.54 17.66 3.27
C ASP A 23 -12.04 17.29 3.08
N ASP A 24 -12.32 16.28 2.26
CA ASP A 24 -13.67 15.79 2.02
C ASP A 24 -14.12 14.84 3.16
N PRO A 25 -15.17 15.20 3.92
CA PRO A 25 -15.60 14.42 5.08
C PRO A 25 -16.26 13.08 4.72
N SER A 26 -16.54 12.83 3.43
CA SER A 26 -17.05 11.52 2.97
C SER A 26 -15.93 10.50 2.76
N VAL A 27 -14.67 10.94 2.79
CA VAL A 27 -13.52 10.08 2.56
C VAL A 27 -13.12 9.35 3.85
N ASP A 28 -13.36 8.04 3.88
CA ASP A 28 -12.96 7.21 5.02
C ASP A 28 -11.53 6.66 4.85
N LEU A 29 -10.53 7.45 5.24
CA LEU A 29 -9.11 7.03 5.22
C LEU A 29 -8.83 5.86 6.16
N ARG A 30 -9.61 5.73 7.23
CA ARG A 30 -9.39 4.73 8.29
C ARG A 30 -9.68 3.32 7.80
N SER A 31 -10.73 3.12 7.03
CA SER A 31 -11.09 1.83 6.43
C SER A 31 -10.05 1.38 5.42
N HIS A 32 -9.51 2.32 4.63
CA HIS A 32 -8.41 2.04 3.70
C HIS A 32 -7.16 1.61 4.46
N PHE A 33 -6.79 2.31 5.52
CA PHE A 33 -5.67 1.94 6.39
C PHE A 33 -5.84 0.53 6.97
N THR A 34 -7.00 0.23 7.56
CA THR A 34 -7.28 -1.11 8.12
C THR A 34 -7.19 -2.21 7.06
N LYS A 35 -7.70 -1.96 5.85
CA LYS A 35 -7.58 -2.91 4.73
C LYS A 35 -6.12 -3.15 4.34
N ILE A 36 -5.31 -2.10 4.25
CA ILE A 36 -3.87 -2.20 3.93
C ILE A 36 -3.15 -3.04 5.00
N GLU A 37 -3.40 -2.78 6.27
CA GLU A 37 -2.77 -3.53 7.38
C GLU A 37 -3.15 -5.02 7.36
N LEU A 38 -4.41 -5.35 7.06
CA LEU A 38 -4.86 -6.73 6.92
C LEU A 38 -4.16 -7.42 5.74
N LEU A 39 -4.11 -6.76 4.58
CA LEU A 39 -3.42 -7.28 3.39
C LEU A 39 -1.92 -7.46 3.64
N ALA A 40 -1.28 -6.52 4.34
CA ALA A 40 0.13 -6.59 4.70
C ALA A 40 0.44 -7.78 5.61
N LYS A 41 -0.45 -8.09 6.56
CA LYS A 41 -0.35 -9.28 7.44
C LYS A 41 -0.58 -10.59 6.69
N SER A 42 -1.43 -10.57 5.67
CA SER A 42 -1.73 -11.74 4.83
C SER A 42 -0.72 -11.94 3.70
N LEU A 43 0.29 -11.08 3.56
CA LEU A 43 1.35 -11.28 2.56
C LEU A 43 2.05 -12.62 2.77
N PRO A 44 2.36 -13.35 1.69
CA PRO A 44 3.05 -14.63 1.79
C PRO A 44 4.46 -14.43 2.38
N PRO A 45 5.05 -15.46 3.00
CA PRO A 45 6.41 -15.39 3.53
C PRO A 45 7.45 -15.13 2.43
N SER A 46 7.13 -15.45 1.17
CA SER A 46 7.92 -15.15 -0.02
C SER A 46 7.80 -13.69 -0.49
N ALA A 47 6.98 -12.85 0.15
CA ALA A 47 6.88 -11.44 -0.18
C ALA A 47 8.21 -10.73 0.06
N HIS A 48 8.56 -9.82 -0.85
CA HIS A 48 9.85 -9.16 -0.85
C HIS A 48 10.08 -8.34 0.45
N PRO A 49 11.26 -8.41 1.08
CA PRO A 49 11.53 -7.71 2.34
C PRO A 49 11.35 -6.18 2.21
N GLN A 50 11.73 -5.60 1.06
CA GLN A 50 11.54 -4.17 0.79
C GLN A 50 10.06 -3.74 0.87
N LEU A 51 9.15 -4.53 0.29
CA LEU A 51 7.72 -4.26 0.35
C LEU A 51 7.23 -4.29 1.80
N ARG A 52 7.66 -5.29 2.58
CA ARG A 52 7.30 -5.41 4.00
C ARG A 52 7.82 -4.23 4.81
N HIS A 53 9.04 -3.77 4.53
CA HIS A 53 9.61 -2.59 5.16
C HIS A 53 8.77 -1.33 4.88
N TYR A 54 8.40 -1.09 3.61
CA TYR A 54 7.55 0.06 3.27
C TYR A 54 6.19 0.02 3.97
N LEU A 55 5.57 -1.15 4.08
CA LEU A 55 4.29 -1.30 4.79
C LEU A 55 4.44 -1.05 6.29
N GLN A 56 5.49 -1.58 6.93
CA GLN A 56 5.77 -1.37 8.35
C GLN A 56 6.06 0.10 8.68
N SER A 57 6.81 0.79 7.81
CA SER A 57 7.11 2.22 7.95
C SER A 57 5.96 3.11 7.46
N LYS A 58 4.78 2.56 7.14
CA LYS A 58 3.60 3.27 6.60
C LYS A 58 3.90 4.13 5.37
N SER A 59 4.94 3.76 4.63
CA SER A 59 5.37 4.41 3.39
C SER A 59 4.53 3.90 2.23
N TYR A 60 3.21 4.11 2.30
CA TYR A 60 2.23 3.57 1.33
C TYR A 60 2.48 4.03 -0.11
N ARG A 61 2.98 5.26 -0.29
CA ARG A 61 3.41 5.76 -1.60
C ARG A 61 4.55 4.92 -2.19
N LYS A 62 5.55 4.56 -1.39
CA LYS A 62 6.69 3.73 -1.82
C LYS A 62 6.26 2.29 -2.06
N ALA A 63 5.39 1.74 -1.21
CA ALA A 63 4.84 0.40 -1.41
C ALA A 63 4.04 0.32 -2.74
N PHE A 64 3.24 1.34 -3.05
CA PHE A 64 2.50 1.42 -4.31
C PHE A 64 3.43 1.49 -5.52
N ASP A 65 4.47 2.31 -5.44
CA ASP A 65 5.47 2.50 -6.49
C ASP A 65 6.26 1.21 -6.76
N TRP A 66 6.72 0.54 -5.69
CA TRP A 66 7.40 -0.76 -5.74
C TRP A 66 6.54 -1.84 -6.39
N LEU A 67 5.27 -1.94 -5.98
CA LEU A 67 4.28 -2.84 -6.59
C LEU A 67 3.94 -2.45 -8.04
N GLY A 68 4.16 -1.18 -8.41
CA GLY A 68 3.96 -0.65 -9.74
C GLY A 68 5.08 -0.96 -10.73
N GLY A 69 6.20 -1.53 -10.27
CA GLY A 69 7.40 -1.71 -11.07
C GLY A 69 8.14 -0.41 -11.35
N ALA A 70 7.81 0.67 -10.63
CA ALA A 70 8.61 1.89 -10.67
C ALA A 70 9.88 1.68 -9.83
N PRO A 71 11.03 2.22 -10.28
CA PRO A 71 12.26 2.12 -9.52
C PRO A 71 12.06 2.93 -8.23
N SER A 72 11.70 2.24 -7.15
CA SER A 72 11.79 2.80 -5.82
C SER A 72 13.28 2.99 -5.54
N ASP A 73 13.75 4.20 -5.88
CA ASP A 73 15.11 4.71 -5.80
C ASP A 73 15.95 3.97 -4.76
N THR A 74 16.89 3.17 -5.27
CA THR A 74 17.94 2.54 -4.49
C THR A 74 19.00 3.61 -4.29
N GLN A 75 18.95 4.34 -3.18
CA GLN A 75 20.04 5.23 -2.77
C GLN A 75 20.44 4.95 -1.33
#